data_AF-A0A1F6U1V8-F1
#
_entry.id   AF-A0A1F6U1V8-F1
#
_cell.length_a   1.000
_cell.length_b   1.000
_cell.length_c   1.000
_cell.angle_alpha   90.00
_cell.angle_beta   90.00
_cell.angle_gamma   90.00
#
_symmetry.space_group_name_H-M   'P 1'
#
loop_
_entity.id
_entity.type
_entity.pdbx_description
1 polymer ?
#
loop_
_entity_poly.entity_id
_entity_poly.type
_entity_poly.pdbx_seq_one_letter_code
_entity_poly.pdbx_strand_id
1 'polypeptide(L)'
;MGEYGAVAIAAALGDGIERPAPVSRATIYRVLERRGVLDAVHRQRRPAPPKGWYLPDLARGEAELDSFDFIEDLKIANGPLVCVLTGISLHGALTEAKVMRGRSATATVEALQARWQVWGLPTYAQFDNDTVFQGPHQFTDTFGRVSRLCLALGVTPVFAPPREPGLQNAIEGFNALWQSKVWQRHHCRHIAALERVSAAYIAAHRNKTAHRRDSAHARRPFPKRFTFDLHAALKGAIIFIRRSDEHGTVHLLGRTYPVAKNWPHRLVRCEVSLTDRRIRFYALRRREPDDQPLLHEIDYFHENKPSKG
;
A
#
# COMPACT_ATOMS: atom_id res chain seq x y z
N MET A 1 -34.65 16.19 -14.80
CA MET A 1 -34.07 15.88 -16.13
C MET A 1 -32.62 15.48 -15.91
N GLY A 2 -32.28 14.22 -16.20
CA GLY A 2 -30.99 13.61 -15.88
C GLY A 2 -29.93 13.85 -16.96
N GLU A 3 -29.71 15.10 -17.36
CA GLU A 3 -28.61 15.43 -18.27
C GLU A 3 -27.33 15.71 -17.48
N TYR A 4 -26.25 14.99 -17.81
CA TYR A 4 -24.94 15.11 -17.17
C TYR A 4 -23.89 15.49 -18.22
N GLY A 5 -22.97 16.40 -17.91
CA GLY A 5 -21.83 16.75 -18.77
C GLY A 5 -21.66 18.25 -19.02
N ALA A 6 -20.74 18.60 -19.93
CA ALA A 6 -20.34 19.99 -20.16
C ALA A 6 -21.49 20.90 -20.66
N VAL A 7 -22.52 20.32 -21.30
CA VAL A 7 -23.71 21.05 -21.76
C VAL A 7 -24.59 21.47 -20.57
N ALA A 8 -24.93 20.53 -19.69
CA ALA A 8 -25.69 20.81 -18.47
C ALA A 8 -24.93 21.78 -17.53
N ILE A 9 -23.60 21.66 -17.44
CA ILE A 9 -22.77 22.58 -16.65
C ILE A 9 -22.74 23.98 -17.28
N ALA A 10 -22.68 24.09 -18.60
CA ALA A 10 -22.73 25.39 -19.29
C ALA A 10 -24.08 26.10 -19.07
N ALA A 11 -25.19 25.35 -19.13
CA ALA A 11 -26.53 25.87 -18.86
C ALA A 11 -26.65 26.35 -17.40
N ALA A 12 -26.24 25.53 -16.43
CA ALA A 12 -26.32 25.88 -15.00
C ALA A 12 -25.41 27.07 -14.61
N LEU A 13 -24.29 27.28 -15.31
CA LEU A 13 -23.40 28.43 -15.09
C LEU A 13 -23.95 29.75 -15.69
N GLY A 14 -24.92 29.67 -16.60
CA GLY A 14 -25.57 30.83 -17.21
C GLY A 14 -26.61 31.51 -16.32
N ASP A 15 -27.22 30.77 -15.39
CA ASP A 15 -28.41 31.21 -14.65
C ASP A 15 -28.13 31.97 -13.33
N GLY A 16 -26.86 32.19 -12.95
CA GLY A 16 -26.56 32.68 -11.58
C GLY A 16 -25.42 33.69 -11.41
N ILE A 17 -24.74 34.13 -12.48
CA ILE A 17 -23.62 35.08 -12.34
C ILE A 17 -23.64 36.07 -13.51
N GLU A 18 -23.87 37.36 -13.25
CA GLU A 18 -23.59 38.43 -14.24
C GLU A 18 -22.12 38.36 -14.64
N ARG A 19 -21.87 37.93 -15.88
CA ARG A 19 -20.53 37.80 -16.44
C ARG A 19 -20.48 38.39 -17.85
N PRO A 20 -19.34 38.97 -18.26
CA PRO A 20 -19.21 39.61 -19.57
C PRO A 20 -19.37 38.65 -20.75
N ALA A 21 -19.13 37.35 -20.55
CA ALA A 21 -19.29 36.32 -21.57
C ALA A 21 -19.53 34.92 -20.97
N PRO A 22 -20.33 34.06 -21.62
CA PRO A 22 -20.51 32.67 -21.20
C PRO A 22 -19.22 31.85 -21.33
N VAL A 23 -18.98 30.93 -20.39
CA VAL A 23 -17.80 30.04 -20.44
C VAL A 23 -17.95 29.07 -21.61
N SER A 24 -16.97 29.03 -22.51
CA SER A 24 -17.03 28.12 -23.66
C SER A 24 -17.06 26.66 -23.21
N ARG A 25 -17.83 25.83 -23.94
CA ARG A 25 -17.88 24.37 -23.71
C ARG A 25 -16.49 23.74 -23.73
N ALA A 26 -15.59 24.22 -24.59
CA ALA A 26 -14.20 23.77 -24.64
C ALA A 26 -13.44 24.06 -23.33
N THR A 27 -13.68 25.21 -22.70
CA THR A 27 -13.09 25.53 -21.39
C THR A 27 -13.63 24.62 -20.30
N ILE A 28 -14.95 24.36 -20.30
CA ILE A 28 -15.58 23.43 -19.36
C ILE A 28 -15.02 22.02 -19.56
N TYR A 29 -14.97 21.52 -20.79
CA TYR A 29 -14.36 20.22 -21.11
C TYR A 29 -12.90 20.15 -20.64
N ARG A 30 -12.09 21.16 -20.93
CA ARG A 30 -10.68 21.21 -20.50
C ARG A 30 -10.55 21.23 -18.99
N VAL A 31 -11.43 21.92 -18.27
CA VAL A 31 -11.45 21.92 -16.80
C VAL A 31 -11.90 20.58 -16.26
N LEU A 32 -12.96 19.98 -16.79
CA LEU A 32 -13.44 18.65 -16.40
C LEU A 32 -12.39 17.57 -16.67
N GLU A 33 -11.75 17.62 -17.84
CA GLU A 33 -10.66 16.75 -18.24
C GLU A 33 -9.45 16.95 -17.33
N ARG A 34 -9.02 18.20 -17.07
CA ARG A 34 -7.92 18.52 -16.14
C ARG A 34 -8.24 18.08 -14.71
N ARG A 35 -9.49 18.18 -14.28
CA ARG A 35 -9.99 17.70 -12.98
C ARG A 35 -10.28 16.19 -13.00
N GLY A 36 -10.02 15.52 -14.13
CA GLY A 36 -10.16 14.08 -14.31
C GLY A 36 -11.59 13.57 -14.44
N VAL A 37 -12.64 14.40 -14.31
CA VAL A 37 -14.07 13.98 -14.26
C VAL A 37 -14.46 13.03 -15.41
N LEU A 38 -13.80 13.15 -16.57
CA LEU A 38 -14.09 12.37 -17.78
C LEU A 38 -13.33 11.01 -17.88
N ASP A 39 -12.51 10.66 -16.88
CA ASP A 39 -11.64 9.46 -16.90
C ASP A 39 -12.38 8.13 -17.08
N ALA A 40 -13.60 8.03 -16.58
CA ALA A 40 -14.40 6.80 -16.66
C ALA A 40 -14.95 6.53 -18.08
N VAL A 41 -15.05 7.57 -18.92
CA VAL A 41 -15.80 7.52 -20.18
C VAL A 41 -14.91 7.12 -21.37
N HIS A 42 -13.58 7.25 -21.28
CA HIS A 42 -12.67 6.97 -22.39
C HIS A 42 -11.61 5.91 -22.02
N ARG A 43 -11.81 4.66 -22.47
CA ARG A 43 -10.79 3.61 -22.40
C ARG A 43 -9.79 3.75 -23.56
N GLN A 44 -8.85 4.68 -23.45
CA GLN A 44 -7.63 4.64 -24.26
C GLN A 44 -6.60 3.71 -23.61
N ARG A 45 -6.02 2.79 -24.40
CA ARG A 45 -4.99 1.85 -23.94
C ARG A 45 -3.65 2.61 -23.83
N ARG A 46 -3.32 3.06 -22.63
CA ARG A 46 -2.07 3.79 -22.30
C ARG A 46 -1.01 2.84 -21.74
N PRO A 47 0.29 3.20 -21.81
CA PRO A 47 1.33 2.47 -21.09
C PRO A 47 0.99 2.39 -19.60
N ALA A 48 1.37 1.28 -18.97
CA ALA A 48 1.18 1.11 -17.54
C ALA A 48 1.98 2.19 -16.78
N PRO A 49 1.45 2.74 -15.67
CA PRO A 49 2.19 3.68 -14.86
C PRO A 49 3.46 3.02 -14.29
N PRO A 50 4.49 3.80 -13.92
CA PRO A 50 5.71 3.29 -13.30
C PRO A 50 5.41 2.40 -12.07
N LYS A 51 6.35 1.50 -11.75
CA LYS A 51 6.27 0.70 -10.53
C LYS A 51 6.22 1.64 -9.32
N GLY A 52 5.24 1.42 -8.44
CA GLY A 52 5.12 2.25 -7.24
C GLY A 52 4.68 3.69 -7.51
N TRP A 53 4.08 3.98 -8.69
CA TRP A 53 3.65 5.34 -9.09
C TRP A 53 2.86 6.11 -8.03
N TYR A 54 2.15 5.42 -7.14
CA TYR A 54 1.37 6.01 -6.04
C TYR A 54 2.24 6.54 -4.89
N LEU A 55 3.57 6.42 -4.97
CA LEU A 55 4.57 6.95 -4.06
C LEU A 55 5.67 7.61 -4.91
N PRO A 56 5.79 8.95 -4.93
CA PRO A 56 6.69 9.66 -5.84
C PRO A 56 8.15 9.21 -5.77
N ASP A 57 8.72 9.07 -4.57
CA ASP A 57 10.13 8.68 -4.40
C ASP A 57 10.38 7.24 -4.89
N LEU A 58 9.39 6.37 -4.68
CA LEU A 58 9.44 4.99 -5.17
C LEU A 58 9.33 4.93 -6.70
N ALA A 59 8.48 5.76 -7.29
CA ALA A 59 8.30 5.85 -8.74
C ALA A 59 9.57 6.33 -9.44
N ARG A 60 10.32 7.25 -8.82
CA ARG A 60 11.62 7.74 -9.29
C ARG A 60 12.78 6.76 -9.04
N GLY A 61 12.55 5.68 -8.29
CA GLY A 61 13.61 4.74 -7.90
C GLY A 61 14.55 5.29 -6.82
N GLU A 62 14.15 6.34 -6.13
CA GLU A 62 14.88 6.98 -5.02
C GLU A 62 14.52 6.38 -3.65
N ALA A 63 13.65 5.37 -3.65
CA ALA A 63 13.23 4.63 -2.48
C ALA A 63 13.04 3.16 -2.84
N GLU A 64 13.02 2.31 -1.81
CA GLU A 64 12.68 0.90 -1.94
C GLU A 64 11.45 0.59 -1.10
N LEU A 65 10.66 -0.37 -1.58
CA LEU A 65 9.46 -0.84 -0.91
C LEU A 65 9.52 -2.36 -0.78
N ASP A 66 9.33 -2.89 0.43
CA ASP A 66 9.05 -4.30 0.63
C ASP A 66 7.54 -4.51 0.75
N SER A 67 6.96 -5.34 -0.12
CA SER A 67 5.56 -5.79 -0.01
C SER A 67 5.51 -7.12 0.72
N PHE A 68 4.54 -7.29 1.61
CA PHE A 68 4.31 -8.52 2.36
C PHE A 68 2.86 -8.99 2.25
N ASP A 69 2.66 -10.31 2.24
CA ASP A 69 1.35 -10.95 2.15
C ASP A 69 1.39 -12.35 2.75
N PHE A 70 0.23 -12.95 3.01
CA PHE A 70 0.10 -14.33 3.44
C PHE A 70 -0.41 -15.23 2.31
N ILE A 71 0.24 -16.38 2.13
CA ILE A 71 -0.37 -17.54 1.50
C ILE A 71 -0.97 -18.40 2.60
N GLU A 72 -2.27 -18.60 2.57
CA GLU A 72 -3.02 -19.27 3.62
C GLU A 72 -3.42 -20.70 3.24
N ASP A 73 -3.96 -21.43 4.23
CA ASP A 73 -4.60 -22.74 4.07
C ASP A 73 -3.76 -23.84 3.40
N LEU A 74 -2.44 -23.82 3.60
CA LEU A 74 -1.56 -24.86 3.08
C LEU A 74 -1.58 -26.08 4.00
N LYS A 75 -2.36 -27.10 3.63
CA LYS A 75 -2.49 -28.34 4.41
C LYS A 75 -1.37 -29.33 4.07
N ILE A 76 -0.50 -29.61 5.05
CA ILE A 76 0.44 -30.73 4.96
C ILE A 76 -0.30 -32.04 5.26
N ALA A 77 -0.14 -33.04 4.40
CA ALA A 77 -0.75 -34.36 4.58
C ALA A 77 -0.34 -34.98 5.93
N ASN A 78 -1.33 -35.35 6.74
CA ASN A 78 -1.15 -35.84 8.13
C ASN A 78 -0.35 -34.88 9.04
N GLY A 79 -0.22 -33.62 8.65
CA GLY A 79 0.51 -32.58 9.36
C GLY A 79 -0.36 -31.38 9.72
N PRO A 80 0.25 -30.31 10.27
CA PRO A 80 -0.48 -29.09 10.61
C PRO A 80 -0.95 -28.35 9.36
N LEU A 81 -1.96 -27.50 9.53
CA LEU A 81 -2.23 -26.41 8.60
C LEU A 81 -1.12 -25.36 8.80
N VAL A 82 -0.59 -24.82 7.70
CA VAL A 82 0.42 -23.77 7.75
C VAL A 82 0.03 -22.60 6.86
N CYS A 83 0.56 -21.42 7.18
CA CYS A 83 0.58 -20.28 6.28
C CYS A 83 2.02 -19.91 5.96
N VAL A 84 2.21 -19.08 4.93
CA VAL A 84 3.52 -18.59 4.52
C VAL A 84 3.45 -17.07 4.44
N LEU A 85 4.22 -16.39 5.27
CA LEU A 85 4.46 -14.96 5.10
C LEU A 85 5.47 -14.78 3.97
N THR A 86 5.02 -14.20 2.87
CA THR A 86 5.86 -13.87 1.72
C THR A 86 6.27 -12.41 1.75
N GLY A 87 7.43 -12.12 1.17
CA GLY A 87 7.92 -10.76 1.02
C GLY A 87 8.66 -10.59 -0.31
N ILE A 88 8.48 -9.45 -0.97
CA ILE A 88 9.24 -9.07 -2.16
C ILE A 88 9.57 -7.58 -2.16
N SER A 89 10.80 -7.21 -2.51
CA SER A 89 11.13 -5.81 -2.77
C SER A 89 10.76 -5.39 -4.19
N LEU A 90 10.19 -4.20 -4.35
CA LEU A 90 9.61 -3.78 -5.62
C LEU A 90 10.66 -3.64 -6.72
N HIS A 91 11.72 -2.89 -6.46
CA HIS A 91 12.79 -2.69 -7.44
C HIS A 91 13.80 -3.83 -7.39
N GLY A 92 14.35 -4.10 -6.21
CA GLY A 92 15.40 -5.10 -5.99
C GLY A 92 14.98 -6.57 -6.09
N ALA A 93 13.69 -6.88 -6.16
CA ALA A 93 13.15 -8.24 -6.22
C ALA A 93 13.70 -9.18 -5.13
N LEU A 94 14.00 -8.64 -3.95
CA LEU A 94 14.45 -9.44 -2.80
C LEU A 94 13.27 -10.25 -2.28
N THR A 95 13.21 -11.54 -2.62
CA THR A 95 12.08 -12.42 -2.24
C THR A 95 12.32 -13.13 -0.92
N GLU A 96 11.26 -13.50 -0.20
CA GLU A 96 11.31 -14.33 1.00
C GLU A 96 9.98 -15.05 1.21
N ALA A 97 10.03 -16.21 1.85
CA ALA A 97 8.87 -17.02 2.17
C ALA A 97 9.11 -17.76 3.48
N LYS A 98 8.50 -17.26 4.56
CA LYS A 98 8.62 -17.82 5.91
C LYS A 98 7.40 -18.68 6.22
N VAL A 99 7.62 -19.98 6.43
CA VAL A 99 6.56 -20.91 6.85
C VAL A 99 6.20 -20.65 8.31
N MET A 100 4.91 -20.62 8.61
CA MET A 100 4.35 -20.30 9.92
C MET A 100 3.21 -21.26 10.24
N ARG A 101 3.03 -21.61 11.51
CA ARG A 101 1.95 -22.51 11.96
C ARG A 101 0.58 -21.84 12.02
N GLY A 102 0.51 -20.54 11.75
CA GLY A 102 -0.69 -19.74 11.78
C GLY A 102 -0.34 -18.26 11.69
N ARG A 103 -1.37 -17.44 11.48
CA ARG A 103 -1.23 -15.98 11.38
C ARG A 103 -1.06 -15.40 12.78
N SER A 104 0.08 -14.77 13.03
CA SER A 104 0.41 -14.17 14.32
C SER A 104 1.16 -12.87 14.11
N ALA A 105 0.63 -11.76 14.64
CA ALA A 105 1.28 -10.45 14.55
C ALA A 105 2.68 -10.47 15.19
N THR A 106 2.89 -11.25 16.26
CA THR A 106 4.21 -11.45 16.90
C THR A 106 5.19 -12.12 15.94
N ALA A 107 4.78 -13.25 15.36
CA ALA A 107 5.65 -14.00 14.47
C ALA A 107 5.90 -13.25 13.15
N THR A 108 4.94 -12.41 12.70
CA THR A 108 5.16 -11.45 11.60
C THR A 108 6.22 -10.42 11.97
N VAL A 109 6.13 -9.80 13.15
CA VAL A 109 7.14 -8.83 13.63
C VAL A 109 8.53 -9.46 13.66
N GLU A 110 8.67 -10.67 14.22
CA GLU A 110 9.93 -11.41 14.24
C GLU A 110 10.48 -11.68 12.83
N ALA A 111 9.61 -12.10 11.90
CA ALA A 111 10.00 -12.36 10.52
C ALA A 111 10.46 -11.08 9.78
N LEU A 112 9.74 -9.97 9.97
CA LEU A 112 10.11 -8.67 9.40
C LEU A 112 11.45 -8.17 9.96
N GLN A 113 11.65 -8.29 11.28
CA GLN A 113 12.91 -7.94 11.92
C GLN A 113 14.07 -8.78 11.37
N ALA A 114 13.91 -10.11 11.31
CA ALA A 114 14.94 -11.01 10.79
C ALA A 114 15.32 -10.66 9.35
N ARG A 115 14.32 -10.39 8.50
CA ARG A 115 14.55 -9.94 7.13
C ARG A 115 15.37 -8.66 7.08
N TRP A 116 14.94 -7.63 7.82
CA TRP A 116 15.57 -6.32 7.76
C TRP A 116 16.93 -6.27 8.45
N GLN A 117 17.20 -7.16 9.41
CA GLN A 117 18.54 -7.36 9.96
C GLN A 117 19.54 -7.85 8.89
N VAL A 118 19.09 -8.72 7.98
CA VAL A 118 19.94 -9.27 6.91
C VAL A 118 20.08 -8.30 5.75
N TRP A 119 18.98 -7.71 5.30
CA TRP A 119 18.93 -6.96 4.03
C TRP A 119 18.91 -5.45 4.20
N GLY A 120 18.77 -4.93 5.42
CA GLY A 120 18.56 -3.52 5.68
C GLY A 120 17.09 -3.11 5.52
N LEU A 121 16.82 -1.91 6.01
CA LEU A 121 15.50 -1.29 6.09
C LEU A 121 15.13 -0.62 4.76
N PRO A 122 13.94 -0.92 4.21
CA PRO A 122 13.39 -0.17 3.07
C PRO A 122 12.89 1.20 3.53
N THR A 123 12.53 2.06 2.57
CA THR A 123 11.81 3.31 2.85
C THR A 123 10.36 3.01 3.22
N TYR A 124 9.73 2.09 2.47
CA TYR A 124 8.33 1.71 2.64
C TYR A 124 8.18 0.22 2.91
N ALA A 125 7.18 -0.14 3.71
CA ALA A 125 6.70 -1.51 3.84
C ALA A 125 5.21 -1.56 3.50
N GLN A 126 4.84 -2.31 2.46
CA GLN A 126 3.47 -2.40 1.99
C GLN A 126 2.78 -3.66 2.51
N PHE A 127 1.56 -3.49 2.99
CA PHE A 127 0.71 -4.55 3.51
C PHE A 127 -0.69 -4.44 2.89
N ASP A 128 -1.43 -5.54 2.90
CA ASP A 128 -2.87 -5.52 2.68
C ASP A 128 -3.59 -4.89 3.90
N ASN A 129 -4.93 -4.85 3.90
CA ASN A 129 -5.67 -4.26 5.01
C ASN A 129 -6.00 -5.23 6.13
N ASP A 130 -5.38 -6.40 6.19
CA ASP A 130 -5.76 -7.37 7.19
C ASP A 130 -5.41 -6.91 8.62
N THR A 131 -6.27 -7.32 9.55
CA THR A 131 -6.14 -7.09 11.00
C THR A 131 -4.78 -7.48 11.58
N VAL A 132 -4.08 -8.48 11.00
CA VAL A 132 -2.73 -8.86 11.44
C VAL A 132 -1.72 -7.71 11.24
N PHE A 133 -1.91 -6.89 10.20
CA PHE A 133 -1.00 -5.79 9.86
C PHE A 133 -1.48 -4.44 10.41
N GLN A 134 -2.79 -4.18 10.40
CA GLN A 134 -3.36 -2.92 10.90
C GLN A 134 -3.67 -2.92 12.39
N GLY A 135 -3.95 -4.09 12.98
CA GLY A 135 -4.60 -4.22 14.27
C GLY A 135 -6.12 -4.39 14.12
N PRO A 136 -6.84 -4.67 15.24
CA PRO A 136 -8.27 -4.93 15.19
C PRO A 136 -9.06 -3.71 14.66
N HIS A 137 -9.82 -3.88 13.58
CA HIS A 137 -10.63 -2.82 12.97
C HIS A 137 -11.73 -2.25 13.90
N GLN A 138 -12.03 -2.96 14.99
CA GLN A 138 -13.03 -2.55 16.00
C GLN A 138 -12.56 -1.38 16.88
N PHE A 139 -11.27 -1.03 16.88
CA PHE A 139 -10.74 0.09 17.65
C PHE A 139 -10.25 1.22 16.75
N THR A 140 -10.90 2.38 16.86
CA THR A 140 -10.49 3.62 16.19
C THR A 140 -9.07 4.02 16.57
N ASP A 141 -8.31 4.59 15.64
CA ASP A 141 -6.95 5.11 15.85
C ASP A 141 -5.95 4.10 16.47
N THR A 142 -6.12 2.81 16.22
CA THR A 142 -5.19 1.79 16.76
C THR A 142 -4.16 1.39 15.71
N PHE A 143 -2.89 1.42 16.12
CA PHE A 143 -1.77 0.92 15.32
C PHE A 143 -1.31 -0.43 15.85
N GLY A 144 -1.48 -1.48 15.05
CA GLY A 144 -1.04 -2.83 15.34
C GLY A 144 0.49 -2.98 15.44
N ARG A 145 0.94 -4.12 15.97
CA ARG A 145 2.37 -4.41 16.25
C ARG A 145 3.27 -4.20 15.03
N VAL A 146 2.81 -4.60 13.84
CA VAL A 146 3.56 -4.44 12.59
C VAL A 146 3.76 -2.97 12.24
N SER A 147 2.70 -2.15 12.32
CA SER A 147 2.79 -0.70 12.09
C SER A 147 3.75 -0.03 13.08
N ARG A 148 3.66 -0.41 14.36
CA ARG A 148 4.56 0.10 15.41
C ARG A 148 6.02 -0.27 15.16
N LEU A 149 6.29 -1.50 14.73
CA LEU A 149 7.64 -1.93 14.35
C LEU A 149 8.19 -1.08 13.20
N CYS A 150 7.39 -0.88 12.14
CA CYS A 150 7.79 -0.07 10.99
C CYS A 150 8.19 1.34 11.45
N LEU A 151 7.32 2.01 12.20
CA LEU A 151 7.56 3.35 12.72
C LEU A 151 8.78 3.42 13.65
N ALA A 152 8.96 2.44 14.54
CA ALA A 152 10.11 2.37 15.44
C ALA A 152 11.45 2.23 14.69
N LEU A 153 11.44 1.65 13.48
CA LEU A 153 12.60 1.52 12.60
C LEU A 153 12.70 2.65 11.55
N GLY A 154 11.79 3.62 11.57
CA GLY A 154 11.69 4.69 10.58
C GLY A 154 11.33 4.19 9.18
N VAL A 155 10.65 3.04 9.08
CA VAL A 155 10.05 2.51 7.85
C VAL A 155 8.61 2.99 7.79
N THR A 156 8.18 3.56 6.66
CA THR A 156 6.81 4.05 6.49
C THR A 156 5.89 2.91 6.05
N PRO A 157 4.95 2.44 6.89
CA PRO A 157 3.99 1.43 6.47
C PRO A 157 3.00 2.01 5.46
N VAL A 158 2.68 1.23 4.43
CA VAL A 158 1.79 1.58 3.33
C VAL A 158 0.70 0.53 3.21
N PHE A 159 -0.56 0.92 3.41
CA PHE A 159 -1.68 0.01 3.28
C PHE A 159 -2.30 0.12 1.90
N ALA A 160 -2.26 -0.98 1.15
CA ALA A 160 -2.87 -1.07 -0.16
C ALA A 160 -4.38 -0.77 -0.10
N PRO A 161 -5.04 -0.40 -1.20
CA PRO A 161 -6.48 -0.20 -1.20
C PRO A 161 -7.21 -1.55 -1.12
N PRO A 162 -8.30 -1.67 -0.33
CA PRO A 162 -9.10 -2.90 -0.32
C PRO A 162 -9.65 -3.20 -1.71
N ARG A 163 -9.49 -4.45 -2.16
CA ARG A 163 -10.08 -4.97 -3.42
C ARG A 163 -9.71 -4.16 -4.66
N GLU A 164 -8.55 -3.52 -4.68
CA GLU A 164 -8.06 -2.75 -5.83
C GLU A 164 -6.94 -3.52 -6.56
N PRO A 165 -7.13 -3.88 -7.84
CA PRO A 165 -6.11 -4.57 -8.61
C PRO A 165 -4.95 -3.63 -8.97
N GLY A 166 -3.73 -4.16 -9.06
CA GLY A 166 -2.60 -3.45 -9.64
C GLY A 166 -1.51 -3.00 -8.65
N LEU A 167 -1.87 -2.62 -7.42
CA LEU A 167 -0.91 -2.09 -6.45
C LEU A 167 -0.12 -3.19 -5.73
N GLN A 168 -0.61 -4.42 -5.76
CA GLN A 168 -0.02 -5.59 -5.11
C GLN A 168 0.52 -6.63 -6.11
N ASN A 169 0.55 -6.29 -7.41
CA ASN A 169 0.93 -7.24 -8.48
C ASN A 169 2.29 -7.93 -8.27
N ALA A 170 3.26 -7.23 -7.66
CA ALA A 170 4.58 -7.80 -7.42
C ALA A 170 4.52 -8.95 -6.41
N ILE A 171 3.81 -8.77 -5.30
CA ILE A 171 3.66 -9.80 -4.26
C ILE A 171 2.69 -10.89 -4.72
N GLU A 172 1.59 -10.55 -5.39
CA GLU A 172 0.65 -11.52 -5.98
C GLU A 172 1.35 -12.42 -7.01
N GLY A 173 2.14 -11.82 -7.92
CA GLY A 173 2.91 -12.57 -8.90
C GLY A 173 3.95 -13.47 -8.28
N PHE A 174 4.63 -13.00 -7.22
CA PHE A 174 5.56 -13.83 -6.46
C PHE A 174 4.85 -14.98 -5.73
N ASN A 175 3.70 -14.73 -5.11
CA ASN A 175 2.90 -15.75 -4.43
C ASN A 175 2.47 -16.84 -5.41
N ALA A 176 2.00 -16.47 -6.59
CA ALA A 176 1.64 -17.42 -7.64
C ALA A 176 2.85 -18.26 -8.10
N LEU A 177 4.01 -17.63 -8.28
CA LEU A 177 5.25 -18.34 -8.63
C LEU A 177 5.69 -19.31 -7.52
N TRP A 178 5.68 -18.88 -6.27
CA TRP A 178 6.05 -19.72 -5.13
C TRP A 178 5.09 -20.91 -5.01
N GLN A 179 3.78 -20.69 -5.09
CA GLN A 179 2.79 -21.78 -5.05
C GLN A 179 3.01 -22.78 -6.18
N SER A 180 3.24 -22.31 -7.41
CA SER A 180 3.48 -23.19 -8.56
C SER A 180 4.79 -23.97 -8.45
N LYS A 181 5.88 -23.32 -8.04
CA LYS A 181 7.23 -23.91 -8.06
C LYS A 181 7.59 -24.67 -6.79
N VAL A 182 6.98 -24.35 -5.65
CA VAL A 182 7.25 -24.98 -4.37
C VAL A 182 6.08 -25.85 -3.96
N TRP A 183 4.92 -25.25 -3.69
CA TRP A 183 3.79 -25.96 -3.08
C TRP A 183 3.19 -27.04 -3.98
N GLN A 184 2.81 -26.70 -5.21
CA GLN A 184 2.16 -27.61 -6.14
C GLN A 184 3.13 -28.64 -6.75
N ARG A 185 4.41 -28.28 -6.86
CA ARG A 185 5.44 -29.13 -7.49
C ARG A 185 6.03 -30.17 -6.54
N HIS A 186 6.03 -29.91 -5.23
CA HIS A 186 6.70 -30.76 -4.25
C HIS A 186 5.73 -31.27 -3.19
N HIS A 187 5.59 -32.60 -3.11
CA HIS A 187 4.82 -33.24 -2.06
C HIS A 187 5.59 -33.24 -0.72
N CYS A 188 5.41 -32.19 0.08
CA CYS A 188 6.07 -32.01 1.37
C CYS A 188 5.30 -32.73 2.50
N ARG A 189 5.93 -33.69 3.17
CA ARG A 189 5.29 -34.49 4.25
C ARG A 189 5.34 -33.85 5.63
N HIS A 190 6.18 -32.83 5.83
CA HIS A 190 6.33 -32.11 7.09
C HIS A 190 6.91 -30.71 6.85
N ILE A 191 6.77 -29.81 7.83
CA ILE A 191 7.19 -28.40 7.74
C ILE A 191 8.66 -28.27 7.31
N ALA A 192 9.57 -29.04 7.92
CA ALA A 192 11.00 -28.94 7.59
C ALA A 192 11.34 -29.30 6.13
N ALA A 193 10.52 -30.12 5.45
CA ALA A 193 10.70 -30.40 4.03
C ALA A 193 10.26 -29.20 3.18
N LEU A 194 9.12 -28.61 3.52
CA LEU A 194 8.62 -27.40 2.87
C LEU A 194 9.60 -26.23 3.04
N GLU A 195 10.11 -26.02 4.25
CA GLU A 195 11.10 -24.97 4.53
C GLU A 195 12.37 -25.15 3.70
N ARG A 196 12.87 -26.38 3.56
CA ARG A 196 14.07 -26.68 2.78
C ARG A 196 13.87 -26.40 1.29
N VAL A 197 12.77 -26.88 0.71
CA VAL A 197 12.44 -26.65 -0.71
C VAL A 197 12.20 -25.16 -0.96
N SER A 198 11.45 -24.50 -0.07
CA SER A 198 11.22 -23.06 -0.12
C SER A 198 12.55 -22.30 -0.09
N ALA A 199 13.43 -22.59 0.87
CA ALA A 199 14.73 -21.93 0.98
C ALA A 199 15.60 -22.10 -0.27
N ALA A 200 15.64 -23.31 -0.85
CA ALA A 200 16.35 -23.56 -2.10
C ALA A 200 15.77 -22.74 -3.27
N TYR A 201 14.44 -22.69 -3.39
CA TYR A 201 13.78 -21.87 -4.41
C TYR A 201 14.06 -20.37 -4.22
N ILE A 202 13.98 -19.86 -3.00
CA ILE A 202 14.26 -18.45 -2.68
C ILE A 202 15.71 -18.11 -3.01
N ALA A 203 16.68 -18.96 -2.64
CA ALA A 203 18.09 -18.75 -2.97
C ALA A 203 18.32 -18.68 -4.49
N ALA A 204 17.75 -19.63 -5.24
CA ALA A 204 17.84 -19.63 -6.70
C ALA A 204 17.17 -18.40 -7.33
N HIS A 205 15.99 -18.00 -6.84
CA HIS A 205 15.29 -16.82 -7.32
C HIS A 205 16.10 -15.54 -7.06
N ARG A 206 16.63 -15.37 -5.85
CA ARG A 206 17.48 -14.22 -5.48
C ARG A 206 18.74 -14.15 -6.34
N ASN A 207 19.39 -15.28 -6.61
CA ASN A 207 20.55 -15.32 -7.50
C ASN A 207 20.18 -14.88 -8.92
N LYS A 208 19.05 -15.36 -9.45
CA LYS A 208 18.55 -14.96 -10.77
C LYS A 208 18.26 -13.47 -10.86
N THR A 209 17.79 -12.85 -9.78
CA THR A 209 17.42 -11.43 -9.74
C THR A 209 18.47 -10.53 -9.10
N ALA A 210 19.70 -11.01 -8.89
CA ALA A 210 20.75 -10.26 -8.19
C ALA A 210 21.03 -8.88 -8.82
N HIS A 211 21.11 -8.81 -10.16
CA HIS A 211 21.31 -7.55 -10.87
C HIS A 211 20.26 -6.48 -10.54
N ARG A 212 19.00 -6.87 -10.29
CA ARG A 212 17.94 -5.91 -9.92
C ARG A 212 18.17 -5.32 -8.55
N ARG A 213 18.61 -6.15 -7.59
CA ARG A 213 18.96 -5.73 -6.24
C ARG A 213 20.15 -4.77 -6.28
N ASP A 214 21.15 -5.08 -7.08
CA ASP A 214 22.37 -4.29 -7.15
C ASP A 214 22.13 -2.91 -7.80
N SER A 215 21.11 -2.78 -8.67
CA SER A 215 20.64 -1.51 -9.22
C SER A 215 19.58 -0.78 -8.37
N ALA A 216 19.07 -1.39 -7.29
CA ALA A 216 18.00 -0.80 -6.49
C ALA A 216 18.54 0.26 -5.52
N HIS A 217 17.65 1.12 -5.02
CA HIS A 217 18.00 2.10 -4.00
C HIS A 217 18.60 1.44 -2.77
N ALA A 218 19.66 2.05 -2.23
CA ALA A 218 20.36 1.52 -1.07
C ALA A 218 19.46 1.49 0.18
N ARG A 219 19.53 0.39 0.92
CA ARG A 219 18.76 0.22 2.16
C ARG A 219 19.52 0.79 3.35
N ARG A 220 18.80 1.36 4.31
CA ARG A 220 19.42 1.80 5.57
C ARG A 220 19.83 0.58 6.40
N PRO A 221 20.98 0.61 7.10
CA PRO A 221 21.37 -0.51 7.95
C PRO A 221 20.40 -0.69 9.12
N PHE A 222 20.20 -1.92 9.54
CA PHE A 222 19.43 -2.21 10.75
C PHE A 222 20.18 -1.71 12.00
N PRO A 223 19.53 -1.05 12.97
CA PRO A 223 20.23 -0.52 14.15
C PRO A 223 20.79 -1.63 15.05
N LYS A 224 22.07 -1.53 15.42
CA LYS A 224 22.80 -2.58 16.18
C LYS A 224 22.22 -2.89 17.57
N ARG A 225 21.56 -1.92 18.21
CA ARG A 225 21.00 -2.03 19.58
C ARG A 225 19.50 -1.77 19.60
N PHE A 226 18.80 -2.21 18.55
CA PHE A 226 17.35 -2.05 18.48
C PHE A 226 16.66 -2.99 19.46
N THR A 227 15.81 -2.41 20.32
CA THR A 227 14.85 -3.15 21.14
C THR A 227 13.46 -2.66 20.78
N PHE A 228 12.57 -3.58 20.45
CA PHE A 228 11.21 -3.22 20.08
C PHE A 228 10.36 -2.96 21.32
N ASP A 229 9.98 -1.71 21.53
CA ASP A 229 9.06 -1.29 22.59
C ASP A 229 7.67 -0.99 22.01
N LEU A 230 6.68 -1.80 22.40
CA LEU A 230 5.29 -1.64 21.97
C LEU A 230 4.62 -0.40 22.56
N HIS A 231 5.16 0.14 23.65
CA HIS A 231 4.61 1.28 24.38
C HIS A 231 5.28 2.61 24.03
N ALA A 232 6.34 2.58 23.20
CA ALA A 232 7.00 3.78 22.73
C ALA A 232 6.01 4.71 22.00
N ALA A 233 6.21 6.02 22.20
CA ALA A 233 5.44 7.04 21.50
C ALA A 233 5.67 6.93 19.99
N LEU A 234 4.58 6.94 19.23
CA LEU A 234 4.64 6.78 17.79
C LEU A 234 5.07 8.10 17.12
N LYS A 235 6.01 7.99 16.18
CA LYS A 235 6.54 9.09 15.36
C LYS A 235 6.68 8.61 13.93
N GLY A 236 6.74 9.54 12.99
CA GLY A 236 6.83 9.26 11.56
C GLY A 236 5.47 9.34 10.86
N ALA A 237 5.35 8.65 9.73
CA ALA A 237 4.16 8.69 8.90
C ALA A 237 3.66 7.28 8.56
N ILE A 238 2.36 7.19 8.30
CA ILE A 238 1.69 5.99 7.80
C ILE A 238 0.91 6.39 6.56
N ILE A 239 0.95 5.57 5.52
CA ILE A 239 0.27 5.85 4.26
C ILE A 239 -0.87 4.86 4.08
N PHE A 240 -2.06 5.36 3.78
CA PHE A 240 -3.20 4.56 3.34
C PHE A 240 -3.54 4.93 1.91
N ILE A 241 -3.54 3.97 1.00
CA ILE A 241 -4.15 4.16 -0.31
C ILE A 241 -5.62 3.77 -0.19
N ARG A 242 -6.51 4.68 -0.56
CA ARG A 242 -7.96 4.50 -0.45
C ARG A 242 -8.65 4.88 -1.75
N ARG A 243 -9.78 4.25 -2.01
CA ARG A 243 -10.73 4.73 -3.01
C ARG A 243 -11.78 5.56 -2.28
N SER A 244 -12.03 6.77 -2.75
CA SER A 244 -13.11 7.60 -2.23
C SER A 244 -14.48 7.03 -2.59
N ASP A 245 -15.48 7.32 -1.77
CA ASP A 245 -16.88 6.97 -2.04
C ASP A 245 -17.55 7.97 -3.02
N GLU A 246 -18.86 7.84 -3.21
CA GLU A 246 -19.70 8.74 -4.02
C GLU A 246 -19.73 10.18 -3.50
N HIS A 247 -19.43 10.39 -2.22
CA HIS A 247 -19.40 11.69 -1.55
C HIS A 247 -17.99 12.31 -1.54
N GLY A 248 -16.99 11.60 -2.05
CA GLY A 248 -15.60 12.05 -2.02
C GLY A 248 -14.97 11.95 -0.63
N THR A 249 -15.41 10.99 0.18
CA THR A 249 -14.84 10.68 1.50
C THR A 249 -14.02 9.39 1.47
N VAL A 250 -13.13 9.21 2.44
CA VAL A 250 -12.31 7.99 2.60
C VAL A 250 -12.41 7.45 4.03
N HIS A 251 -12.34 6.12 4.16
CA HIS A 251 -12.31 5.45 5.46
C HIS A 251 -10.89 4.94 5.80
N LEU A 252 -10.35 5.40 6.93
CA LEU A 252 -9.09 4.92 7.50
C LEU A 252 -9.08 5.10 9.02
N LEU A 253 -8.33 4.25 9.73
CA LEU A 253 -8.21 4.29 11.20
C LEU A 253 -9.55 4.25 11.94
N GLY A 254 -10.56 3.59 11.36
CA GLY A 254 -11.90 3.50 11.94
C GLY A 254 -12.71 4.80 11.86
N ARG A 255 -12.28 5.78 11.05
CA ARG A 255 -12.97 7.05 10.84
C ARG A 255 -13.17 7.35 9.36
N THR A 256 -14.20 8.13 9.06
CA THR A 256 -14.48 8.65 7.72
C THR A 256 -14.03 10.09 7.63
N TYR A 257 -13.29 10.43 6.59
CA TYR A 257 -12.74 11.76 6.37
C TYR A 257 -13.22 12.32 5.03
N PRO A 258 -13.75 13.57 4.99
CA PRO A 258 -14.02 14.23 3.72
C PRO A 258 -12.70 14.56 3.02
N VAL A 259 -12.60 14.24 1.72
CA VAL A 259 -11.42 14.55 0.91
C VAL A 259 -11.76 15.64 -0.09
N ALA A 260 -12.62 15.34 -1.06
CA ALA A 260 -13.02 16.30 -2.08
C ALA A 260 -14.30 15.83 -2.78
N LYS A 261 -15.36 16.64 -2.74
CA LYS A 261 -16.68 16.32 -3.35
C LYS A 261 -16.60 16.02 -4.86
N ASN A 262 -15.63 16.61 -5.56
CA ASN A 262 -15.40 16.40 -6.98
C ASN A 262 -14.40 15.27 -7.29
N TRP A 263 -14.01 14.49 -6.28
CA TRP A 263 -13.12 13.34 -6.40
C TRP A 263 -13.80 12.03 -5.98
N PRO A 264 -15.01 11.68 -6.43
CA PRO A 264 -15.66 10.44 -6.03
C PRO A 264 -15.07 9.22 -6.74
N HIS A 265 -15.13 8.05 -6.11
CA HIS A 265 -14.70 6.76 -6.67
C HIS A 265 -13.29 6.77 -7.26
N ARG A 266 -12.34 7.49 -6.66
CA ARG A 266 -10.97 7.63 -7.15
C ARG A 266 -9.95 7.31 -6.08
N LEU A 267 -8.75 6.94 -6.52
CA LEU A 267 -7.66 6.68 -5.59
C LEU A 267 -7.19 7.98 -4.93
N VAL A 268 -6.86 7.86 -3.65
CA VAL A 268 -6.35 8.90 -2.76
C VAL A 268 -5.21 8.30 -1.95
N ARG A 269 -4.07 8.98 -1.91
CA ARG A 269 -2.99 8.69 -0.96
C ARG A 269 -3.23 9.52 0.28
N CYS A 270 -3.50 8.86 1.40
CA CYS A 270 -3.72 9.49 2.69
C CYS A 270 -2.43 9.33 3.52
N GLU A 271 -1.71 10.42 3.75
CA GLU A 271 -0.48 10.43 4.54
C GLU A 271 -0.80 10.92 5.95
N VAL A 272 -0.78 10.01 6.92
CA VAL A 272 -1.01 10.29 8.34
C VAL A 272 0.34 10.55 9.00
N SER A 273 0.67 11.82 9.22
CA SER A 273 1.89 12.22 9.94
C SER A 273 1.61 12.29 11.44
N LEU A 274 2.22 11.37 12.19
CA LEU A 274 2.17 11.34 13.66
C LEU A 274 3.10 12.39 14.28
N THR A 275 4.16 12.76 13.54
CA THR A 275 5.08 13.82 13.95
C THR A 275 4.44 15.20 13.79
N ASP A 276 3.86 15.48 12.61
CA ASP A 276 3.27 16.79 12.31
C ASP A 276 1.82 16.91 12.77
N ARG A 277 1.23 15.80 13.23
CA ARG A 277 -0.17 15.71 13.69
C ARG A 277 -1.15 16.17 12.63
N ARG A 278 -0.98 15.69 11.40
CA ARG A 278 -1.82 16.03 10.25
C ARG A 278 -2.06 14.84 9.35
N ILE A 279 -3.19 14.86 8.65
CA ILE A 279 -3.45 13.97 7.52
C ILE A 279 -3.50 14.80 6.25
N ARG A 280 -2.70 14.41 5.26
CA ARG A 280 -2.71 14.99 3.91
C ARG A 280 -3.30 14.00 2.93
N PHE A 281 -4.22 14.48 2.10
CA PHE A 281 -4.90 13.67 1.10
C PHE A 281 -4.46 14.11 -0.29
N TYR A 282 -3.79 13.25 -1.04
CA TYR A 282 -3.32 13.53 -2.39
C TYR A 282 -4.15 12.76 -3.42
N ALA A 283 -4.51 13.44 -4.51
CA ALA A 283 -5.14 12.82 -5.66
C ALA A 283 -4.20 11.79 -6.30
N LEU A 284 -4.72 10.62 -6.64
CA LEU A 284 -3.98 9.62 -7.40
C LEU A 284 -4.70 9.30 -8.72
N ARG A 285 -3.99 9.48 -9.83
CA ARG A 285 -4.47 9.15 -11.18
C ARG A 285 -3.48 8.25 -11.89
N ARG A 286 -3.92 7.04 -12.26
CA ARG A 286 -3.11 6.13 -13.08
C ARG A 286 -2.71 6.74 -14.43
N ARG A 287 -3.54 7.64 -14.98
CA ARG A 287 -3.32 8.30 -16.27
C ARG A 287 -2.30 9.43 -16.22
N GLU A 288 -2.06 9.99 -15.04
CA GLU A 288 -1.22 11.15 -14.77
C GLU A 288 -0.47 10.86 -13.44
N PRO A 289 0.41 9.83 -13.43
CA PRO A 289 1.03 9.36 -12.19
C PRO A 289 1.92 10.41 -11.52
N ASP A 290 2.43 11.39 -12.29
CA ASP A 290 3.30 12.46 -11.80
C ASP A 290 2.52 13.67 -11.25
N ASP A 291 1.20 13.76 -11.51
CA ASP A 291 0.34 14.84 -11.01
C ASP A 291 -0.51 14.35 -9.84
N GLN A 292 0.04 14.49 -8.63
CA GLN A 292 -0.57 14.08 -7.36
C GLN A 292 -0.87 15.29 -6.47
N PRO A 293 -1.79 16.20 -6.86
CA PRO A 293 -2.06 17.41 -6.10
C PRO A 293 -2.66 17.10 -4.73
N LEU A 294 -2.34 17.94 -3.74
CA LEU A 294 -3.01 17.95 -2.44
C LEU A 294 -4.48 18.32 -2.64
N LEU A 295 -5.38 17.45 -2.21
CA LEU A 295 -6.83 17.65 -2.23
C LEU A 295 -7.30 18.33 -0.94
N HIS A 296 -6.79 17.86 0.20
CA HIS A 296 -7.20 18.32 1.51
C HIS A 296 -6.14 18.05 2.56
N GLU A 297 -6.11 18.85 3.62
CA GLU A 297 -5.27 18.67 4.80
C GLU A 297 -6.12 18.93 6.05
N ILE A 298 -5.96 18.07 7.05
CA ILE A 298 -6.65 18.18 8.35
C ILE A 298 -5.66 17.92 9.49
N ASP A 299 -5.94 18.50 10.65
CA ASP A 299 -5.24 18.15 11.87
C ASP A 299 -5.64 16.74 12.34
N TYR A 300 -4.68 16.02 12.90
CA TYR A 300 -4.85 14.65 13.38
C TYR A 300 -4.12 14.45 14.69
N PHE A 301 -4.88 14.18 15.74
CA PHE A 301 -4.37 13.88 17.06
C PHE A 301 -4.60 12.41 17.39
N HIS A 302 -3.51 11.69 17.59
CA HIS A 302 -3.53 10.34 18.14
C HIS A 302 -3.31 10.42 19.65
N GLU A 303 -4.27 9.92 20.43
CA GLU A 303 -4.03 9.63 21.86
C GLU A 303 -3.10 8.43 21.93
N ASN A 304 -1.93 8.57 22.56
CA ASN A 304 -0.99 7.47 22.80
C ASN A 304 -1.62 6.41 23.71
N LYS A 305 -2.50 5.57 23.16
CA LYS A 305 -3.08 4.43 23.85
C LYS A 305 -2.11 3.25 23.72
N PRO A 306 -1.79 2.56 24.83
CA PRO A 306 -0.99 1.34 24.76
C PRO A 306 -1.71 0.30 23.88
N SER A 307 -0.95 -0.39 23.02
CA SER A 307 -1.49 -1.47 22.20
C SER A 307 -2.03 -2.58 23.11
N LYS A 308 -3.31 -2.92 22.97
CA LYS A 308 -3.90 -4.13 23.56
C LYS A 308 -3.78 -5.25 22.52
N GLY A 309 -2.89 -6.22 22.76
CA GLY A 309 -2.87 -7.49 22.01
C GLY A 309 -1.72 -7.64 21.03
#